data_AF-A0A7J6SVK5-F1
#
_entry.id   AF-A0A7J6SVK5-F1
#
_cell.length_a   1.000
_cell.length_b   1.000
_cell.length_c   1.000
_cell.angle_alpha   90.00
_cell.angle_beta   90.00
_cell.angle_gamma   90.00
#
_symmetry.space_group_name_H-M   'P 1'
#
loop_
_entity.id
_entity.type
_entity.pdbx_description
1 polymer ?
#
loop_
_entity_poly.entity_id
_entity_poly.type
_entity_poly.pdbx_seq_one_letter_code
_entity_poly.pdbx_strand_id
1 'polypeptide(L)'
;QDRLLEEASAVVKEQAWLMKQSIANNNMRETLKHASNMICELRTGTLEPKTYYELYMQVFTELQSLALYFQDAQRHGMKLSALYESVQHAGNIIPRLYLLITVGSGFIQSREAPAKEILTDLTELCKGVQHPIRGLFLRYYLSQCCKDKLPDTGSPYEGIEGGNVYDAIDFILNNFTEANRLWIRLNHQGSLRDRARRERERHDLRVLVGNNLIRLSQLDGMDKNIYVSVVLPKLLDQVVSCQDTMAQQYLLDCIIQVFPDEYHLATLDSLLTTCSKTNSAVDLKPIIVNLMNRLAVYVSSNPGSVPQDLDVFELFRSHLDRMLDRSENDAAADAASSQSSGEGRGRGSRSSLASLIDIMGAYLGFTITLYPDRQDHLQVLWGSGAQ
;
A
#
# COMPACT_ATOMS: atom_id res chain seq x y z
N GLN A 1 9.43 -26.06 -6.21
CA GLN A 1 8.44 -24.97 -6.33
C GLN A 1 7.78 -25.07 -7.71
N ASP A 2 8.56 -25.12 -8.77
CA ASP A 2 8.08 -25.22 -10.16
C ASP A 2 7.13 -26.39 -10.41
N ARG A 3 7.45 -27.60 -9.94
CA ARG A 3 6.55 -28.76 -10.08
C ARG A 3 5.18 -28.56 -9.44
N LEU A 4 5.14 -27.96 -8.24
CA LEU A 4 3.87 -27.69 -7.54
C LEU A 4 3.06 -26.61 -8.28
N LEU A 5 3.76 -25.62 -8.85
CA LEU A 5 3.14 -24.59 -9.67
C LEU A 5 2.58 -25.17 -10.97
N GLU A 6 3.31 -26.07 -11.64
CA GLU A 6 2.86 -26.75 -12.85
C GLU A 6 1.61 -27.61 -12.60
N GLU A 7 1.62 -28.40 -11.53
CA GLU A 7 0.46 -29.20 -11.11
C GLU A 7 -0.77 -28.32 -10.86
N ALA A 8 -0.63 -27.26 -10.07
CA ALA A 8 -1.73 -26.32 -9.81
C ALA A 8 -2.18 -25.56 -11.06
N SER A 9 -1.23 -25.13 -11.90
CA SER A 9 -1.52 -24.41 -13.16
C SER A 9 -2.25 -25.32 -14.17
N ALA A 10 -1.94 -26.61 -14.20
CA ALA A 10 -2.64 -27.58 -15.05
C ALA A 10 -4.12 -27.68 -14.65
N VAL A 11 -4.40 -27.80 -13.34
CA VAL A 11 -5.77 -27.81 -12.82
C VAL A 11 -6.50 -26.50 -13.13
N VAL A 12 -5.85 -25.35 -12.93
CA VAL A 12 -6.44 -24.04 -13.26
C VAL A 12 -6.82 -23.96 -14.74
N LYS A 13 -5.93 -24.38 -15.66
CA LYS A 13 -6.21 -24.36 -17.10
C LYS A 13 -7.35 -25.31 -17.48
N GLU A 14 -7.38 -26.51 -16.92
CA GLU A 14 -8.45 -27.47 -17.15
C GLU A 14 -9.80 -26.93 -16.67
N GLN A 15 -9.89 -26.46 -15.43
CA GLN A 15 -11.13 -25.91 -14.87
C GLN A 15 -11.56 -24.62 -15.59
N ALA A 16 -10.61 -23.77 -16.00
CA ALA A 16 -10.91 -22.56 -16.77
C ALA A 16 -11.50 -22.89 -18.16
N TRP A 17 -10.98 -23.91 -18.83
CA TRP A 17 -11.52 -24.38 -20.10
C TRP A 17 -12.96 -24.90 -19.94
N LEU A 18 -13.20 -25.74 -18.93
CA LEU A 18 -14.54 -26.26 -18.60
C LEU A 18 -15.51 -25.14 -18.20
N MET A 19 -15.03 -24.13 -17.47
CA MET A 19 -15.81 -22.94 -17.13
C MET A 19 -16.24 -22.19 -18.39
N LYS A 20 -15.32 -21.90 -19.31
CA LYS A 20 -15.63 -21.23 -20.59
C LYS A 20 -16.60 -22.02 -21.46
N GLN A 21 -16.47 -23.35 -21.49
CA GLN A 21 -17.42 -24.22 -22.17
C GLN A 21 -18.82 -24.17 -21.53
N SER A 22 -18.89 -24.16 -20.19
CA SER A 22 -20.15 -24.06 -19.45
C SER A 22 -20.83 -22.70 -19.64
N ILE A 23 -20.04 -21.63 -19.75
CA ILE A 23 -20.49 -20.28 -20.11
C ILE A 23 -21.15 -20.29 -21.50
N ALA A 24 -20.50 -20.91 -22.50
CA ALA A 24 -21.06 -21.01 -23.85
C ALA A 24 -22.38 -21.80 -23.89
N ASN A 25 -22.53 -22.79 -23.01
CA ASN A 25 -23.75 -23.59 -22.85
C ASN A 25 -24.80 -22.94 -21.94
N ASN A 26 -24.57 -21.71 -21.44
CA ASN A 26 -25.41 -21.00 -20.47
C ASN A 26 -25.76 -21.81 -19.20
N ASN A 27 -24.86 -22.70 -18.76
CA ASN A 27 -25.05 -23.46 -17.53
C ASN A 27 -24.33 -22.78 -16.36
N MET A 28 -25.07 -21.92 -15.64
CA MET A 28 -24.54 -21.16 -14.51
C MET A 28 -24.03 -22.05 -13.38
N ARG A 29 -24.72 -23.15 -13.06
CA ARG A 29 -24.35 -24.02 -11.93
C ARG A 29 -22.99 -24.69 -12.16
N GLU A 30 -22.78 -25.26 -13.35
CA GLU A 30 -21.48 -25.86 -13.68
C GLU A 30 -20.40 -24.77 -13.84
N THR A 31 -20.74 -23.59 -14.38
CA THR A 31 -19.82 -22.45 -14.46
C THR A 31 -19.28 -22.07 -13.07
N LEU A 32 -20.16 -21.87 -12.09
CA LEU A 32 -19.77 -21.53 -10.70
C LEU A 32 -18.97 -22.64 -10.03
N LYS A 33 -19.30 -23.91 -10.30
CA LYS A 33 -18.58 -25.07 -9.77
C LYS A 33 -17.15 -25.13 -10.32
N HIS A 34 -16.97 -24.99 -11.64
CA HIS A 34 -15.64 -24.96 -12.26
C HIS A 34 -14.83 -23.75 -11.81
N ALA A 35 -15.47 -22.57 -11.72
CA ALA A 35 -14.82 -21.37 -11.17
C ALA A 35 -14.38 -21.58 -9.71
N SER A 36 -15.24 -22.15 -8.86
CA SER A 36 -14.91 -22.46 -7.47
C SER A 36 -13.76 -23.46 -7.35
N ASN A 37 -13.72 -24.48 -8.20
CA ASN A 37 -12.63 -25.46 -8.23
C ASN A 37 -11.32 -24.83 -8.68
N MET A 38 -11.35 -23.97 -9.71
CA MET A 38 -10.19 -23.20 -10.15
C MET A 38 -9.63 -22.32 -9.02
N ILE A 39 -10.49 -21.59 -8.31
CA ILE A 39 -10.07 -20.73 -7.20
C ILE A 39 -9.59 -21.55 -5.99
N CYS A 40 -10.03 -22.81 -5.83
CA CYS A 40 -9.56 -23.65 -4.73
C CYS A 40 -8.04 -23.84 -4.74
N GLU A 41 -7.38 -23.78 -5.90
CA GLU A 41 -5.91 -23.86 -6.00
C GLU A 41 -5.21 -22.70 -5.25
N LEU A 42 -5.84 -21.52 -5.16
CA LEU A 42 -5.33 -20.39 -4.38
C LEU A 42 -5.33 -20.64 -2.86
N ARG A 43 -5.93 -21.74 -2.39
CA ARG A 43 -5.87 -22.16 -0.99
C ARG A 43 -4.55 -22.81 -0.62
N THR A 44 -3.66 -23.05 -1.57
CA THR A 44 -2.33 -23.59 -1.26
C THR A 44 -1.57 -22.68 -0.27
N GLY A 45 -0.76 -23.29 0.58
CA GLY A 45 0.14 -22.59 1.52
C GLY A 45 1.61 -22.99 1.34
N THR A 46 1.91 -23.78 0.31
CA THR A 46 3.25 -24.35 0.07
C THR A 46 4.05 -23.57 -0.97
N LEU A 47 3.39 -22.70 -1.72
CA LEU A 47 4.00 -21.86 -2.73
C LEU A 47 4.67 -20.63 -2.13
N GLU A 48 5.82 -20.27 -2.70
CA GLU A 48 6.48 -19.01 -2.43
C GLU A 48 5.71 -17.83 -3.02
N PRO A 49 5.86 -16.59 -2.50
CA PRO A 49 5.11 -15.44 -3.00
C PRO A 49 5.21 -15.20 -4.50
N LYS A 50 6.37 -15.46 -5.12
CA LYS A 50 6.56 -15.32 -6.58
C LYS A 50 5.76 -16.35 -7.36
N THR A 51 5.86 -17.62 -7.01
CA THR A 51 5.09 -18.69 -7.67
C THR A 51 3.60 -18.58 -7.37
N TYR A 52 3.23 -18.13 -6.17
CA TYR A 52 1.85 -17.81 -5.82
C TYR A 52 1.31 -16.64 -6.65
N TYR A 53 2.12 -15.60 -6.89
CA TYR A 53 1.75 -14.48 -7.77
C TYR A 53 1.48 -14.97 -9.20
N GLU A 54 2.32 -15.85 -9.74
CA GLU A 54 2.12 -16.43 -11.07
C GLU A 54 0.80 -17.23 -11.17
N LEU A 55 0.52 -18.09 -10.18
CA LEU A 55 -0.74 -18.81 -10.09
C LEU A 55 -1.94 -17.85 -9.95
N TYR A 56 -1.80 -16.83 -9.09
CA TYR A 56 -2.80 -15.79 -8.89
C TYR A 56 -3.11 -15.06 -10.19
N MET A 57 -2.10 -14.69 -10.99
CA MET A 57 -2.31 -13.98 -12.26
C MET A 57 -3.04 -14.82 -13.30
N GLN A 58 -2.81 -16.14 -13.32
CA GLN A 58 -3.58 -17.06 -14.18
C GLN A 58 -5.07 -17.07 -13.76
N VAL A 59 -5.35 -17.29 -12.47
CA VAL A 59 -6.72 -17.28 -11.95
C VAL A 59 -7.38 -15.91 -12.14
N PHE A 60 -6.65 -14.82 -11.91
CA PHE A 60 -7.13 -13.44 -12.08
C PHE A 60 -7.64 -13.18 -13.50
N THR A 61 -6.87 -13.60 -14.50
CA THR A 61 -7.23 -13.44 -15.92
C THR A 61 -8.51 -14.21 -16.27
N GLU A 62 -8.64 -15.43 -15.75
CA GLU A 62 -9.83 -16.26 -15.98
C GLU A 62 -11.07 -15.70 -15.26
N LEU A 63 -10.90 -15.15 -14.05
CA LEU A 63 -11.98 -14.47 -13.33
C LEU A 63 -12.46 -13.19 -14.03
N GLN A 64 -11.62 -12.50 -14.80
CA GLN A 64 -12.10 -11.37 -15.63
C GLN A 64 -13.06 -11.84 -16.72
N SER A 65 -12.79 -13.00 -17.33
CA SER A 65 -13.71 -13.60 -18.30
C SER A 65 -15.06 -13.94 -17.66
N LEU A 66 -15.02 -14.44 -16.42
CA LEU A 66 -16.22 -14.70 -15.62
C LEU A 66 -16.96 -13.41 -15.24
N ALA A 67 -16.22 -12.35 -14.88
CA ALA A 67 -16.80 -11.04 -14.56
C ALA A 67 -17.60 -10.45 -15.73
N LEU A 68 -17.05 -10.53 -16.95
CA LEU A 68 -17.73 -10.10 -18.17
C LEU A 68 -19.01 -10.91 -18.42
N TYR A 69 -19.00 -12.21 -18.13
CA TYR A 69 -20.19 -13.04 -18.24
C TYR A 69 -21.28 -12.64 -17.24
N PHE A 70 -20.93 -12.34 -15.99
CA PHE A 70 -21.89 -11.88 -14.98
C PHE A 70 -22.48 -10.49 -15.28
N GLN A 71 -21.78 -9.66 -16.04
CA GLN A 71 -22.31 -8.35 -16.47
C GLN A 71 -23.37 -8.50 -17.57
N ASP A 72 -23.31 -9.57 -18.37
CA ASP A 72 -24.25 -9.80 -19.46
C ASP A 72 -25.53 -10.50 -18.96
N ALA A 73 -26.40 -9.70 -18.34
CA ALA A 73 -27.67 -10.16 -17.75
C ALA A 73 -28.57 -10.95 -18.74
N GLN A 74 -28.45 -10.68 -20.04
CA GLN A 74 -29.22 -11.39 -21.07
C GLN A 74 -28.74 -12.83 -21.27
N ARG A 75 -27.47 -13.14 -20.97
CA ARG A 75 -26.90 -14.49 -21.19
C ARG A 75 -27.24 -15.48 -20.09
N HIS A 76 -27.29 -15.04 -18.83
CA HIS A 76 -27.48 -15.97 -17.71
C HIS A 76 -28.90 -15.97 -17.12
N GLY A 77 -29.74 -14.98 -17.43
CA GLY A 77 -31.17 -14.97 -17.05
C GLY A 77 -31.47 -14.95 -15.55
N MET A 78 -30.48 -14.64 -14.70
CA MET A 78 -30.62 -14.53 -13.24
C MET A 78 -30.40 -13.07 -12.79
N LYS A 79 -31.14 -12.63 -11.78
CA LYS A 79 -30.87 -11.33 -11.13
C LYS A 79 -29.54 -11.39 -10.39
N LEU A 80 -28.80 -10.27 -10.37
CA LEU A 80 -27.50 -10.19 -9.70
C LEU A 80 -27.60 -10.37 -8.18
N SER A 81 -28.70 -9.94 -7.56
CA SER A 81 -29.00 -10.20 -6.16
C SER A 81 -29.04 -11.69 -5.81
N ALA A 82 -29.75 -12.50 -6.60
CA ALA A 82 -29.81 -13.95 -6.41
C ALA A 82 -28.45 -14.62 -6.68
N LEU A 83 -27.67 -14.09 -7.61
CA LEU A 83 -26.31 -14.56 -7.85
C LEU A 83 -25.38 -14.24 -6.67
N TYR A 84 -25.52 -13.05 -6.08
CA TYR A 84 -24.76 -12.59 -4.91
C TYR A 84 -25.02 -13.47 -3.68
N GLU A 85 -26.25 -13.94 -3.49
CA GLU A 85 -26.60 -14.94 -2.47
C GLU A 85 -26.05 -16.33 -2.83
N SER A 86 -26.25 -16.78 -4.08
CA SER A 86 -25.86 -18.11 -4.53
C SER A 86 -24.38 -18.40 -4.35
N VAL A 87 -23.49 -17.45 -4.68
CA VAL A 87 -22.04 -17.62 -4.53
C VAL A 87 -21.59 -17.75 -3.07
N GLN A 88 -22.40 -17.30 -2.10
CA GLN A 88 -22.09 -17.43 -0.68
C GLN A 88 -22.22 -18.87 -0.17
N HIS A 89 -22.96 -19.73 -0.87
CA HIS A 89 -23.06 -21.15 -0.53
C HIS A 89 -21.78 -21.94 -0.81
N ALA A 90 -20.76 -21.34 -1.43
CA ALA A 90 -19.46 -21.97 -1.60
C ALA A 90 -18.81 -22.31 -0.24
N GLY A 91 -18.60 -23.60 0.03
CA GLY A 91 -18.14 -24.08 1.34
C GLY A 91 -16.80 -23.48 1.78
N ASN A 92 -15.83 -23.33 0.87
CA ASN A 92 -14.52 -22.77 1.17
C ASN A 92 -14.54 -21.23 1.08
N ILE A 93 -13.98 -20.55 2.10
CA ILE A 93 -13.97 -19.08 2.19
C ILE A 93 -13.23 -18.39 1.04
N ILE A 94 -12.12 -18.96 0.54
CA ILE A 94 -11.32 -18.33 -0.54
C ILE A 94 -12.14 -18.28 -1.86
N PRO A 95 -12.60 -19.41 -2.44
CA PRO A 95 -13.51 -19.39 -3.58
C PRO A 95 -14.72 -18.49 -3.39
N ARG A 96 -15.35 -18.56 -2.21
CA ARG A 96 -16.53 -17.76 -1.88
C ARG A 96 -16.24 -16.27 -2.03
N LEU A 97 -15.18 -15.75 -1.42
CA LEU A 97 -14.89 -14.32 -1.43
C LEU A 97 -14.44 -13.83 -2.80
N TYR A 98 -13.65 -14.60 -3.55
CA TYR A 98 -13.30 -14.21 -4.93
C TYR A 98 -14.55 -14.12 -5.82
N LEU A 99 -15.43 -15.13 -5.79
CA LEU A 99 -16.68 -15.10 -6.54
C LEU A 99 -17.59 -13.95 -6.07
N LEU A 100 -17.69 -13.74 -4.75
CA LEU A 100 -18.49 -12.67 -4.17
C LEU A 100 -18.00 -11.29 -4.60
N ILE A 101 -16.68 -11.07 -4.67
CA ILE A 101 -16.10 -9.82 -5.18
C ILE A 101 -16.40 -9.67 -6.69
N THR A 102 -16.27 -10.74 -7.48
CA THR A 102 -16.59 -10.69 -8.91
C THR A 102 -18.05 -10.31 -9.15
N VAL A 103 -18.98 -10.94 -8.44
CA VAL A 103 -20.42 -10.64 -8.55
C VAL A 103 -20.73 -9.27 -7.97
N GLY A 104 -20.16 -8.92 -6.82
CA GLY A 104 -20.35 -7.62 -6.16
C GLY A 104 -19.89 -6.45 -7.04
N SER A 105 -18.78 -6.61 -7.75
CA SER A 105 -18.32 -5.65 -8.76
C SER A 105 -19.35 -5.47 -9.89
N GLY A 106 -19.93 -6.57 -10.40
CA GLY A 106 -21.03 -6.49 -11.38
C GLY A 106 -22.29 -5.86 -10.81
N PHE A 107 -22.60 -6.12 -9.53
CA PHE A 107 -23.77 -5.62 -8.83
C PHE A 107 -23.71 -4.10 -8.66
N ILE A 108 -22.55 -3.54 -8.26
CA ILE A 108 -22.33 -2.09 -8.22
C ILE A 108 -22.49 -1.49 -9.62
N GLN A 109 -21.90 -2.12 -10.64
CA GLN A 109 -21.93 -1.61 -12.01
C GLN A 109 -23.36 -1.56 -12.60
N SER A 110 -24.21 -2.53 -12.25
CA SER A 110 -25.61 -2.58 -12.65
C SER A 110 -26.49 -1.51 -12.00
N ARG A 111 -26.00 -0.86 -10.94
CA ARG A 111 -26.74 0.11 -10.11
C ARG A 111 -28.01 -0.46 -9.45
N GLU A 112 -28.11 -1.78 -9.32
CA GLU A 112 -29.22 -2.43 -8.60
C GLU A 112 -29.12 -2.25 -7.07
N ALA A 113 -27.92 -1.93 -6.56
CA ALA A 113 -27.67 -1.69 -5.15
C ALA A 113 -26.62 -0.58 -4.95
N PRO A 114 -26.68 0.14 -3.82
CA PRO A 114 -25.77 1.24 -3.54
C PRO A 114 -24.32 0.74 -3.38
N ALA A 115 -23.39 1.47 -4.02
CA ALA A 115 -21.97 1.11 -4.01
C ALA A 115 -21.41 1.03 -2.59
N LYS A 116 -21.75 2.00 -1.74
CA LYS A 116 -21.36 2.05 -0.33
C LYS A 116 -21.66 0.77 0.45
N GLU A 117 -22.87 0.22 0.34
CA GLU A 117 -23.26 -0.98 1.10
C GLU A 117 -22.47 -2.20 0.65
N ILE A 118 -22.35 -2.42 -0.66
CA ILE A 118 -21.60 -3.55 -1.21
C ILE A 118 -20.11 -3.44 -0.86
N LEU A 119 -19.51 -2.24 -1.00
CA LEU A 119 -18.10 -2.02 -0.67
C LEU A 119 -17.83 -2.25 0.82
N THR A 120 -18.75 -1.82 1.69
CA THR A 120 -18.65 -2.05 3.14
C THR A 120 -18.76 -3.55 3.44
N ASP A 121 -19.77 -4.23 2.91
CA ASP A 121 -19.97 -5.68 3.14
C ASP A 121 -18.78 -6.51 2.65
N LEU A 122 -18.32 -6.29 1.42
CA LEU A 122 -17.14 -6.98 0.86
C LEU A 122 -15.89 -6.76 1.72
N THR A 123 -15.69 -5.54 2.23
CA THR A 123 -14.54 -5.21 3.08
C THR A 123 -14.60 -5.91 4.43
N GLU A 124 -15.78 -5.98 5.05
CA GLU A 124 -16.01 -6.70 6.30
C GLU A 124 -15.82 -8.21 6.13
N LEU A 125 -16.39 -8.80 5.08
CA LEU A 125 -16.26 -10.23 4.78
C LEU A 125 -14.82 -10.64 4.45
N CYS A 126 -14.04 -9.75 3.80
CA CYS A 126 -12.60 -9.96 3.58
C CYS A 126 -11.78 -10.07 4.86
N LYS A 127 -12.26 -9.55 6.01
CA LYS A 127 -11.61 -9.76 7.31
C LYS A 127 -11.63 -11.24 7.74
N GLY A 128 -12.46 -12.09 7.14
CA GLY A 128 -12.45 -13.52 7.40
C GLY A 128 -11.15 -14.23 6.99
N VAL A 129 -10.33 -13.64 6.11
CA VAL A 129 -9.08 -14.25 5.61
C VAL A 129 -7.87 -13.65 6.32
N GLN A 130 -7.44 -14.33 7.38
CA GLN A 130 -6.31 -13.89 8.22
C GLN A 130 -4.94 -14.45 7.79
N HIS A 131 -4.90 -15.30 6.77
CA HIS A 131 -3.63 -15.80 6.23
C HIS A 131 -2.93 -14.69 5.42
N PRO A 132 -1.68 -14.29 5.75
CA PRO A 132 -1.02 -13.12 5.14
C PRO A 132 -1.01 -13.10 3.61
N ILE A 133 -0.45 -14.13 2.96
CA ILE A 133 -0.32 -14.17 1.49
C ILE A 133 -1.71 -14.16 0.84
N ARG A 134 -2.56 -15.13 1.17
CA ARG A 134 -3.92 -15.26 0.62
C ARG A 134 -4.77 -14.00 0.84
N GLY A 135 -4.69 -13.40 2.02
CA GLY A 135 -5.42 -12.19 2.37
C GLY A 135 -4.90 -10.96 1.62
N LEU A 136 -3.58 -10.80 1.46
CA LEU A 136 -3.00 -9.71 0.66
C LEU A 136 -3.46 -9.79 -0.79
N PHE A 137 -3.41 -10.97 -1.40
CA PHE A 137 -3.87 -11.17 -2.78
C PHE A 137 -5.38 -10.99 -2.95
N LEU A 138 -6.18 -11.46 -1.98
CA LEU A 138 -7.63 -11.23 -1.99
C LEU A 138 -7.98 -9.74 -1.88
N ARG A 139 -7.29 -9.00 -1.01
CA ARG A 139 -7.47 -7.55 -0.86
C ARG A 139 -6.99 -6.77 -2.07
N TYR A 140 -5.91 -7.22 -2.70
CA TYR A 140 -5.46 -6.69 -3.98
C TYR A 140 -6.51 -6.95 -5.07
N TYR A 141 -7.10 -8.15 -5.12
CA TYR A 141 -8.21 -8.48 -6.02
C TYR A 141 -9.41 -7.57 -5.82
N LEU A 142 -9.86 -7.39 -4.57
CA LEU A 142 -10.93 -6.47 -4.19
C LEU A 142 -10.68 -5.06 -4.73
N SER A 143 -9.49 -4.50 -4.45
CA SER A 143 -9.11 -3.17 -4.93
C SER A 143 -9.11 -3.06 -6.45
N GLN A 144 -8.67 -4.09 -7.17
CA GLN A 144 -8.64 -4.08 -8.64
C GLN A 144 -10.04 -4.21 -9.27
N CYS A 145 -10.95 -4.98 -8.67
CA CYS A 145 -12.32 -5.14 -9.16
C CYS A 145 -13.18 -3.91 -8.92
N CYS A 146 -12.92 -3.18 -7.83
CA CYS A 146 -13.71 -2.02 -7.41
C CYS A 146 -13.15 -0.66 -7.88
N LYS A 147 -11.95 -0.61 -8.48
CA LYS A 147 -11.24 0.65 -8.79
C LYS A 147 -12.05 1.66 -9.62
N ASP A 148 -12.86 1.16 -10.55
CA ASP A 148 -13.68 1.93 -11.49
C ASP A 148 -15.12 2.11 -10.99
N LYS A 149 -15.39 1.68 -9.74
CA LYS A 149 -16.73 1.54 -9.15
C LYS A 149 -16.85 2.21 -7.78
N LEU A 150 -15.91 3.10 -7.48
CA LEU A 150 -15.90 3.86 -6.24
C LEU A 150 -16.86 5.06 -6.34
N PRO A 151 -17.51 5.45 -5.23
CA PRO A 151 -18.32 6.67 -5.15
C PRO A 151 -17.40 7.90 -5.06
N ASP A 152 -16.67 8.19 -6.14
CA ASP A 152 -15.80 9.37 -6.27
C ASP A 152 -16.56 10.59 -6.83
N THR A 153 -15.99 11.79 -6.71
CA THR A 153 -16.62 13.04 -7.21
C THR A 153 -16.87 12.93 -8.72
N GLY A 154 -18.13 13.10 -9.14
CA GLY A 154 -18.51 13.00 -10.54
C GLY A 154 -18.62 11.57 -11.07
N SER A 155 -18.45 10.56 -10.22
CA SER A 155 -18.66 9.17 -10.60
C SER A 155 -20.16 8.85 -10.71
N PRO A 156 -20.56 7.90 -11.56
CA PRO A 156 -21.95 7.47 -11.68
C PRO A 156 -22.49 6.76 -10.42
N TYR A 157 -21.62 6.48 -9.46
CA TYR A 157 -21.91 5.80 -8.21
C TYR A 157 -22.02 6.78 -7.04
N GLU A 158 -21.68 8.05 -7.25
CA GLU A 158 -21.92 9.12 -6.30
C GLU A 158 -23.42 9.38 -6.18
N GLY A 159 -23.92 9.48 -4.94
CA GLY A 159 -25.31 9.80 -4.68
C GLY A 159 -25.69 9.64 -3.22
N ILE A 160 -26.89 10.10 -2.87
CA ILE A 160 -27.42 10.08 -1.48
C ILE A 160 -27.38 8.66 -0.89
N GLU A 161 -27.70 7.65 -1.70
CA GLU A 161 -27.66 6.23 -1.30
C GLU A 161 -26.35 5.55 -1.74
N GLY A 162 -25.76 5.95 -2.86
CA GLY A 162 -24.56 5.34 -3.44
C GLY A 162 -23.28 5.58 -2.65
N GLY A 163 -23.22 6.67 -1.88
CA GLY A 163 -22.06 7.11 -1.10
C GLY A 163 -21.39 8.34 -1.68
N ASN A 164 -20.29 8.76 -1.04
CA ASN A 164 -19.46 9.89 -1.46
C ASN A 164 -17.97 9.56 -1.39
N VAL A 165 -17.13 10.55 -1.72
CA VAL A 165 -15.66 10.42 -1.71
C VAL A 165 -15.12 9.94 -0.36
N TYR A 166 -15.73 10.35 0.76
CA TYR A 166 -15.30 9.90 2.09
C TYR A 166 -15.53 8.40 2.28
N ASP A 167 -16.62 7.85 1.74
CA ASP A 167 -16.87 6.41 1.75
C ASP A 167 -15.82 5.66 0.89
N ALA A 168 -15.43 6.21 -0.26
CA ALA A 168 -14.35 5.67 -1.08
C ALA A 168 -13.00 5.69 -0.37
N ILE A 169 -12.68 6.80 0.30
CA ILE A 169 -11.46 6.97 1.11
C ILE A 169 -11.45 5.96 2.27
N ASP A 170 -12.54 5.82 3.01
CA ASP A 170 -12.62 4.90 4.14
C ASP A 170 -12.52 3.44 3.68
N PHE A 171 -13.12 3.09 2.54
CA PHE A 171 -12.94 1.78 1.91
C PHE A 171 -11.46 1.49 1.63
N ILE A 172 -10.74 2.41 0.97
CA ILE A 172 -9.33 2.21 0.63
C ILE A 172 -8.45 2.19 1.89
N LEU A 173 -8.70 3.07 2.86
CA LEU A 173 -7.92 3.14 4.11
C LEU A 173 -8.14 1.91 5.00
N ASN A 174 -9.35 1.36 5.05
CA ASN A 174 -9.63 0.10 5.74
C ASN A 174 -8.89 -1.05 5.06
N ASN A 175 -8.95 -1.13 3.73
CA ASN A 175 -8.21 -2.14 2.97
C ASN A 175 -6.70 -2.02 3.16
N PHE A 176 -6.16 -0.80 3.17
CA PHE A 176 -4.77 -0.50 3.46
C PHE A 176 -4.36 -0.97 4.87
N THR A 177 -5.14 -0.60 5.89
CA THR A 177 -4.87 -0.95 7.28
C THR A 177 -4.79 -2.47 7.46
N GLU A 178 -5.76 -3.19 6.90
CA GLU A 178 -5.79 -4.65 6.99
C GLU A 178 -4.70 -5.32 6.15
N ALA A 179 -4.40 -4.80 4.96
CA ALA A 179 -3.29 -5.29 4.14
C ALA A 179 -1.94 -5.08 4.86
N ASN A 180 -1.72 -3.91 5.47
CA ASN A 180 -0.53 -3.62 6.25
C ASN A 180 -0.40 -4.57 7.44
N ARG A 181 -1.48 -4.80 8.20
CA ARG A 181 -1.52 -5.79 9.30
C ARG A 181 -1.13 -7.19 8.85
N LEU A 182 -1.67 -7.66 7.73
CA LEU A 182 -1.32 -8.97 7.16
C LEU A 182 0.15 -9.02 6.73
N TRP A 183 0.66 -7.96 6.13
CA TRP A 183 2.04 -7.87 5.67
C TRP A 183 3.05 -7.85 6.83
N ILE A 184 2.75 -7.17 7.93
CA ILE A 184 3.56 -7.18 9.17
C ILE A 184 3.49 -8.56 9.84
N ARG A 185 2.31 -9.18 9.84
CA ARG A 185 2.12 -10.54 10.38
C ARG A 185 3.00 -11.56 9.67
N LEU A 186 3.26 -11.39 8.37
CA LEU A 186 4.16 -12.26 7.62
C LEU A 186 5.56 -12.32 8.23
N ASN A 187 6.04 -11.25 8.88
CA ASN A 187 7.35 -11.23 9.55
C ASN A 187 7.45 -12.28 10.68
N HIS A 188 6.35 -12.47 11.40
CA HIS A 188 6.26 -13.27 12.62
C HIS A 188 5.84 -14.73 12.36
N GLN A 189 5.49 -15.08 11.12
CA GLN A 189 5.06 -16.45 10.80
C GLN A 189 6.25 -17.38 10.55
N GLY A 190 6.38 -18.43 11.34
CA GLY A 190 7.36 -19.51 11.13
C GLY A 190 8.65 -19.35 11.95
N SER A 191 9.63 -20.21 11.68
CA SER A 191 10.86 -20.32 12.49
C SER A 191 11.78 -19.11 12.33
N LEU A 192 12.57 -18.78 13.36
CA LEU A 192 13.59 -17.73 13.30
C LEU A 192 14.64 -17.98 12.21
N ARG A 193 14.90 -19.25 11.86
CA ARG A 193 15.85 -19.62 10.79
C ARG A 193 15.46 -19.08 9.42
N ASP A 194 14.16 -18.90 9.17
CA ASP A 194 13.65 -18.47 7.87
C ASP A 194 13.45 -16.95 7.78
N ARG A 195 13.88 -16.18 8.80
CA ARG A 195 13.67 -14.73 8.88
C ARG A 195 14.18 -13.98 7.64
N ALA A 196 15.40 -14.28 7.19
CA ALA A 196 15.99 -13.64 6.02
C ALA A 196 15.23 -13.95 4.71
N ARG A 197 14.63 -15.15 4.61
CA ARG A 197 13.77 -15.51 3.49
C ARG A 197 12.47 -14.72 3.53
N ARG A 198 11.82 -14.64 4.70
CA ARG A 198 10.58 -13.88 4.89
C ARG A 198 10.75 -12.40 4.60
N GLU A 199 11.89 -11.82 4.93
CA GLU A 199 12.16 -10.41 4.66
C GLU A 199 12.26 -10.13 3.15
N ARG A 200 12.86 -11.04 2.36
CA ARG A 200 12.82 -10.97 0.89
C ARG A 200 11.40 -11.14 0.33
N GLU A 201 10.66 -12.11 0.85
CA GLU A 201 9.28 -12.36 0.48
C GLU A 201 8.36 -11.16 0.78
N ARG A 202 8.54 -10.52 1.94
CA ARG A 202 7.86 -9.28 2.31
C ARG A 202 8.24 -8.14 1.37
N HIS A 203 9.51 -8.05 0.96
CA HIS A 203 9.98 -7.02 0.04
C HIS A 203 9.28 -7.11 -1.31
N ASP A 204 9.09 -8.31 -1.84
CA ASP A 204 8.37 -8.50 -3.10
C ASP A 204 6.88 -8.14 -2.95
N LEU A 205 6.26 -8.48 -1.81
CA LEU A 205 4.83 -8.26 -1.56
C LEU A 205 4.47 -6.81 -1.17
N ARG A 206 5.44 -5.94 -0.87
CA ARG A 206 5.19 -4.56 -0.42
C ARG A 206 4.32 -3.76 -1.39
N VAL A 207 4.48 -4.02 -2.69
CA VAL A 207 3.74 -3.35 -3.77
C VAL A 207 2.22 -3.57 -3.65
N LEU A 208 1.78 -4.70 -3.11
CA LEU A 208 0.36 -4.98 -2.89
C LEU A 208 -0.25 -4.03 -1.84
N VAL A 209 0.54 -3.64 -0.83
CA VAL A 209 0.13 -2.68 0.20
C VAL A 209 0.16 -1.26 -0.39
N GLY A 210 1.25 -0.90 -1.08
CA GLY A 210 1.42 0.43 -1.68
C GLY A 210 0.40 0.76 -2.77
N ASN A 211 -0.16 -0.24 -3.45
CA ASN A 211 -1.22 -0.03 -4.43
C ASN A 211 -2.45 0.70 -3.82
N ASN A 212 -2.74 0.52 -2.52
CA ASN A 212 -3.83 1.28 -1.88
C ASN A 212 -3.53 2.79 -1.84
N LEU A 213 -2.27 3.18 -1.62
CA LEU A 213 -1.88 4.59 -1.61
C LEU A 213 -2.00 5.19 -3.02
N ILE A 214 -1.57 4.43 -4.04
CA ILE A 214 -1.75 4.82 -5.45
C ILE A 214 -3.23 4.99 -5.77
N ARG A 215 -4.12 4.16 -5.22
CA ARG A 215 -5.56 4.33 -5.41
C ARG A 215 -6.10 5.59 -4.73
N LEU A 216 -5.62 5.94 -3.55
CA LEU A 216 -6.01 7.20 -2.90
C LEU A 216 -5.61 8.42 -3.74
N SER A 217 -4.41 8.43 -4.32
CA SER A 217 -3.96 9.57 -5.14
C SER A 217 -4.66 9.67 -6.49
N GLN A 218 -5.37 8.62 -6.92
CA GLN A 218 -6.12 8.58 -8.18
C GLN A 218 -7.58 8.99 -8.03
N LEU A 219 -8.05 9.27 -6.80
CA LEU A 219 -9.40 9.78 -6.59
C LEU A 219 -9.46 11.26 -7.03
N ASP A 220 -10.41 11.56 -7.91
CA ASP A 220 -10.63 12.92 -8.41
C ASP A 220 -11.14 13.85 -7.31
N GLY A 221 -11.91 13.32 -6.35
CA GLY A 221 -12.36 14.05 -5.17
C GLY A 221 -11.31 14.25 -4.07
N MET A 222 -10.05 13.83 -4.29
CA MET A 222 -8.97 13.94 -3.30
C MET A 222 -8.42 15.37 -3.23
N ASP A 223 -9.13 16.26 -2.55
CA ASP A 223 -8.68 17.63 -2.33
C ASP A 223 -7.58 17.74 -1.27
N LYS A 224 -6.75 18.79 -1.38
CA LYS A 224 -5.71 19.15 -0.39
C LYS A 224 -6.23 19.17 1.05
N ASN A 225 -7.43 19.72 1.26
CA ASN A 225 -8.03 19.81 2.59
C ASN A 225 -8.38 18.43 3.16
N ILE A 226 -8.92 17.54 2.33
CA ILE A 226 -9.27 16.16 2.73
C ILE A 226 -8.00 15.37 3.01
N TYR A 227 -6.95 15.56 2.21
CA TYR A 227 -5.65 14.94 2.42
C TYR A 227 -5.05 15.32 3.78
N VAL A 228 -4.98 16.62 4.08
CA VAL A 228 -4.40 17.15 5.32
C VAL A 228 -5.20 16.72 6.56
N SER A 229 -6.53 16.78 6.48
CA SER A 229 -7.40 16.57 7.65
C SER A 229 -7.76 15.11 7.92
N VAL A 230 -7.86 14.27 6.88
CA VAL A 230 -8.39 12.90 7.00
C VAL A 230 -7.37 11.85 6.59
N VAL A 231 -6.82 11.95 5.37
CA VAL A 231 -6.03 10.85 4.78
C VAL A 231 -4.65 10.74 5.43
N LEU A 232 -3.88 11.82 5.44
CA LEU A 232 -2.52 11.79 5.95
C LEU A 232 -2.46 11.41 7.44
N PRO A 233 -3.27 11.98 8.36
CA PRO A 233 -3.24 11.57 9.76
C PRO A 233 -3.47 10.06 9.92
N LYS A 234 -4.46 9.48 9.24
CA LYS A 234 -4.73 8.04 9.26
C LYS A 234 -3.55 7.23 8.72
N LEU A 235 -2.88 7.68 7.66
CA LEU A 235 -1.68 7.01 7.11
C LEU A 235 -0.50 7.08 8.08
N LEU A 236 -0.21 8.25 8.65
CA LEU A 236 0.89 8.44 9.60
C LEU A 236 0.66 7.65 10.89
N ASP A 237 -0.57 7.58 11.37
CA ASP A 237 -0.94 6.74 12.51
C ASP A 237 -0.65 5.25 12.22
N GLN A 238 -0.91 4.76 11.00
CA GLN A 238 -0.55 3.40 10.61
C GLN A 238 0.97 3.20 10.53
N VAL A 239 1.74 4.20 10.12
CA VAL A 239 3.21 4.15 10.09
C VAL A 239 3.77 4.09 11.52
N VAL A 240 3.28 4.90 12.44
CA VAL A 240 3.78 4.90 13.83
C VAL A 240 3.34 3.63 14.58
N SER A 241 2.09 3.20 14.37
CA SER A 241 1.53 2.04 15.09
C SER A 241 2.06 0.69 14.61
N CYS A 242 2.58 0.56 13.39
CA CYS A 242 3.02 -0.74 12.86
C CYS A 242 4.27 -1.29 13.56
N GLN A 243 5.13 -0.42 14.12
CA GLN A 243 6.36 -0.78 14.86
C GLN A 243 7.29 -1.76 14.10
N ASP A 244 7.21 -1.78 12.76
CA ASP A 244 7.99 -2.65 11.90
C ASP A 244 8.86 -1.80 10.96
N THR A 245 10.18 -1.95 11.08
CA THR A 245 11.19 -1.15 10.39
C THR A 245 10.98 -1.10 8.88
N MET A 246 10.77 -2.27 8.26
CA MET A 246 10.61 -2.40 6.83
C MET A 246 9.31 -1.74 6.34
N ALA A 247 8.22 -1.92 7.09
CA ALA A 247 6.96 -1.29 6.78
C ALA A 247 7.03 0.23 6.89
N GLN A 248 7.62 0.75 7.98
CA GLN A 248 7.79 2.20 8.17
C GLN A 248 8.58 2.83 7.03
N GLN A 249 9.73 2.24 6.69
CA GLN A 249 10.59 2.75 5.62
C GLN A 249 9.86 2.78 4.27
N TYR A 250 9.20 1.68 3.91
CA TYR A 250 8.48 1.58 2.64
C TYR A 250 7.26 2.51 2.57
N LEU A 251 6.46 2.59 3.63
CA LEU A 251 5.24 3.40 3.63
C LEU A 251 5.55 4.89 3.56
N LEU A 252 6.58 5.37 4.27
CA LEU A 252 7.01 6.76 4.19
C LEU A 252 7.52 7.13 2.79
N ASP A 253 8.38 6.29 2.21
CA ASP A 253 8.85 6.48 0.84
C ASP A 253 7.69 6.45 -0.16
N CYS A 254 6.74 5.54 0.01
CA CYS A 254 5.55 5.44 -0.84
C CYS A 254 4.63 6.67 -0.72
N ILE A 255 4.42 7.22 0.49
CA ILE A 255 3.65 8.47 0.68
C ILE A 255 4.32 9.60 -0.09
N ILE A 256 5.63 9.77 0.05
CA ILE A 256 6.38 10.82 -0.67
C ILE A 256 6.26 10.63 -2.17
N GLN A 257 6.45 9.41 -2.67
CA GLN A 257 6.40 9.10 -4.10
C GLN A 257 5.02 9.33 -4.73
N VAL A 258 3.97 8.91 -4.05
CA VAL A 258 2.62 8.81 -4.64
C VAL A 258 1.85 10.12 -4.62
N PHE A 259 1.98 10.92 -3.55
CA PHE A 259 1.21 12.17 -3.43
C PHE A 259 1.91 13.38 -4.08
N PRO A 260 1.15 14.41 -4.51
CA PRO A 260 1.71 15.63 -5.11
C PRO A 260 2.52 16.48 -4.13
N ASP A 261 3.46 17.26 -4.66
CA ASP A 261 4.35 18.12 -3.86
C ASP A 261 3.61 19.25 -3.13
N GLU A 262 2.49 19.72 -3.67
CA GLU A 262 1.59 20.70 -3.01
C GLU A 262 1.05 20.21 -1.67
N TYR A 263 0.82 18.90 -1.57
CA TYR A 263 0.28 18.27 -0.38
C TYR A 263 1.40 18.11 0.63
N HIS A 264 2.58 17.69 0.17
CA HIS A 264 3.79 17.58 0.99
C HIS A 264 4.20 18.91 1.62
N LEU A 265 4.11 20.03 0.88
CA LEU A 265 4.39 21.36 1.43
C LEU A 265 3.45 21.72 2.58
N ALA A 266 2.15 21.40 2.44
CA ALA A 266 1.16 21.70 3.48
C ALA A 266 1.27 20.80 4.72
N THR A 267 1.88 19.62 4.56
CA THR A 267 1.97 18.62 5.63
C THR A 267 3.40 18.30 6.06
N LEU A 268 4.35 19.15 5.68
CA LEU A 268 5.77 18.92 5.89
C LEU A 268 6.10 18.67 7.37
N ASP A 269 5.59 19.53 8.25
CA ASP A 269 5.81 19.42 9.69
C ASP A 269 5.28 18.09 10.27
N SER A 270 4.09 17.66 9.83
CA SER A 270 3.50 16.38 10.25
C SER A 270 4.29 15.17 9.75
N LEU A 271 4.78 15.22 8.51
CA LEU A 271 5.63 14.18 7.92
C LEU A 271 6.98 14.08 8.67
N LEU A 272 7.67 15.20 8.85
CA LEU A 272 8.97 15.23 9.53
C LEU A 272 8.86 14.84 11.00
N THR A 273 7.83 15.31 11.70
CA THR A 273 7.53 14.89 13.08
C THR A 273 7.30 13.38 13.16
N THR A 274 6.64 12.79 12.16
CA THR A 274 6.42 11.33 12.10
C THR A 274 7.72 10.58 11.84
N CYS A 275 8.61 11.08 10.97
CA CYS A 275 9.94 10.52 10.77
C CYS A 275 10.70 10.41 12.09
N SER A 276 10.63 11.41 12.97
CA SER A 276 11.25 11.36 14.30
C SER A 276 10.66 10.28 15.24
N LYS A 277 9.40 9.87 15.04
CA LYS A 277 8.69 8.85 15.85
C LYS A 277 8.86 7.41 15.33
N THR A 278 9.48 7.21 14.18
CA THR A 278 9.74 5.88 13.62
C THR A 278 10.76 5.08 14.44
N ASN A 279 10.92 3.79 14.19
CA ASN A 279 11.94 2.95 14.84
C ASN A 279 13.36 3.38 14.44
N SER A 280 14.35 3.27 15.36
CA SER A 280 15.74 3.72 15.12
C SER A 280 16.43 2.94 14.02
N ALA A 281 16.00 1.71 13.76
CA ALA A 281 16.51 0.90 12.67
C ALA A 281 16.04 1.36 11.27
N VAL A 282 15.11 2.32 11.17
CA VAL A 282 14.60 2.82 9.89
C VAL A 282 15.63 3.73 9.24
N ASP A 283 16.02 3.39 8.01
CA ASP A 283 16.87 4.26 7.20
C ASP A 283 16.05 5.41 6.60
N LEU A 284 16.03 6.54 7.31
CA LEU A 284 15.30 7.75 6.93
C LEU A 284 16.04 8.60 5.88
N LYS A 285 17.34 8.37 5.67
CA LYS A 285 18.17 9.12 4.72
C LYS A 285 17.57 9.15 3.31
N PRO A 286 17.32 8.00 2.64
CA PRO A 286 16.81 8.02 1.26
C PRO A 286 15.45 8.71 1.16
N ILE A 287 14.63 8.60 2.20
CA ILE A 287 13.28 9.18 2.29
C ILE A 287 13.36 10.71 2.30
N ILE A 288 14.21 11.27 3.16
CA ILE A 288 14.36 12.72 3.32
C ILE A 288 15.05 13.33 2.10
N VAL A 289 16.12 12.70 1.61
CA VAL A 289 16.82 13.17 0.40
C VAL A 289 15.85 13.21 -0.80
N ASN A 290 15.00 12.18 -0.96
CA ASN A 290 13.99 12.16 -2.02
C ASN A 290 12.97 13.31 -1.86
N LEU A 291 12.44 13.49 -0.64
CA LEU A 291 11.51 14.59 -0.34
C LEU A 291 12.12 15.96 -0.67
N MET A 292 13.35 16.21 -0.23
CA MET A 292 14.02 17.48 -0.46
C MET A 292 14.30 17.74 -1.93
N ASN A 293 14.80 16.74 -2.67
CA ASN A 293 15.04 16.87 -4.10
C ASN A 293 13.75 17.17 -4.87
N ARG A 294 12.64 16.50 -4.52
CA ARG A 294 11.33 16.76 -5.13
C ARG A 294 10.83 18.17 -4.85
N LEU A 295 10.88 18.59 -3.59
CA LEU A 295 10.43 19.93 -3.19
C LEU A 295 11.31 21.03 -3.82
N ALA A 296 12.63 20.84 -3.94
CA ALA A 296 13.51 21.78 -4.64
C ALA A 296 13.06 21.98 -6.10
N VAL A 297 12.85 20.88 -6.84
CA VAL A 297 12.41 20.94 -8.24
C VAL A 297 11.04 21.61 -8.35
N TYR A 298 10.10 21.29 -7.46
CA TYR A 298 8.77 21.85 -7.48
C TYR A 298 8.77 23.36 -7.20
N VAL A 299 9.48 23.82 -6.17
CA VAL A 299 9.50 25.25 -5.83
C VAL A 299 10.25 26.08 -6.86
N SER A 300 11.35 25.57 -7.44
CA SER A 300 12.01 26.24 -8.56
C SER A 300 11.11 26.41 -9.78
N SER A 301 10.24 25.44 -10.03
CA SER A 301 9.31 25.48 -11.17
C SER A 301 8.09 26.37 -10.90
N ASN A 302 7.72 26.55 -9.63
CA ASN A 302 6.52 27.27 -9.20
C ASN A 302 6.87 28.32 -8.12
N PRO A 303 7.58 29.40 -8.48
CA PRO A 303 7.92 30.46 -7.53
C PRO A 303 6.65 31.17 -7.04
N GLY A 304 6.24 30.87 -5.81
CA GLY A 304 4.99 31.36 -5.18
C GLY A 304 4.08 30.26 -4.61
N SER A 305 4.42 28.98 -4.81
CA SER A 305 3.68 27.84 -4.23
C SER A 305 3.97 27.61 -2.73
N VAL A 306 5.07 28.15 -2.23
CA VAL A 306 5.41 28.08 -0.79
C VAL A 306 4.54 29.09 -0.03
N PRO A 307 3.77 28.65 0.96
CA PRO A 307 3.02 29.56 1.83
C PRO A 307 3.98 30.56 2.48
N GLN A 308 3.64 31.85 2.49
CA GLN A 308 4.51 32.90 3.06
C GLN A 308 4.81 32.68 4.55
N ASP A 309 3.96 31.92 5.24
CA ASP A 309 4.09 31.57 6.66
C ASP A 309 4.96 30.32 6.90
N LEU A 310 5.39 29.62 5.85
CA LEU A 310 6.14 28.37 5.96
C LEU A 310 7.63 28.60 5.70
N ASP A 311 8.42 28.68 6.76
CA ASP A 311 9.88 28.63 6.63
C ASP A 311 10.33 27.17 6.47
N VAL A 312 10.38 26.74 5.20
CA VAL A 312 10.78 25.39 4.83
C VAL A 312 12.23 25.10 5.24
N PHE A 313 13.09 26.13 5.26
CA PHE A 313 14.49 25.99 5.68
C PHE A 313 14.56 25.69 7.19
N GLU A 314 13.93 26.50 8.04
CA GLU A 314 13.95 26.25 9.50
C GLU A 314 13.27 24.94 9.89
N LEU A 315 12.21 24.53 9.18
CA LEU A 315 11.54 23.26 9.43
C LEU A 315 12.42 22.06 9.12
N PHE A 316 13.07 22.02 7.96
CA PHE A 316 14.02 20.95 7.66
C PHE A 316 15.19 20.98 8.65
N ARG A 317 15.74 22.15 8.96
CA ARG A 317 16.84 22.27 9.93
C ARG A 317 16.48 21.67 11.28
N SER A 318 15.41 22.18 11.91
CA SER A 318 15.02 21.75 13.26
C SER A 318 14.75 20.25 13.35
N HIS A 319 14.22 19.65 12.28
CA HIS A 319 13.99 18.20 12.23
C HIS A 319 15.25 17.41 11.90
N LEU A 320 16.14 17.93 11.06
CA LEU A 320 17.44 17.32 10.77
C LEU A 320 18.33 17.31 12.01
N ASP A 321 18.36 18.40 12.78
CA ASP A 321 19.09 18.49 14.05
C ASP A 321 18.55 17.45 15.05
N ARG A 322 17.22 17.35 15.22
CA ARG A 322 16.58 16.32 16.05
C ARG A 322 16.90 14.89 15.59
N MET A 323 17.07 14.68 14.30
CA MET A 323 17.44 13.38 13.74
C MET A 323 18.92 13.06 13.94
N LEU A 324 19.79 14.06 13.88
CA LEU A 324 21.20 13.94 14.21
C LEU A 324 21.38 13.57 15.68
N ASP A 325 20.73 14.29 16.60
CA ASP A 325 20.73 14.01 18.04
C ASP A 325 20.29 12.57 18.34
N ARG A 326 19.33 12.07 17.58
CA ARG A 326 18.85 10.69 17.68
C ARG A 326 19.92 9.68 17.22
N SER A 327 20.54 9.93 16.06
CA SER A 327 21.61 9.07 15.52
C SER A 327 22.80 8.97 16.48
N GLU A 328 23.14 10.07 17.16
CA GLU A 328 24.20 10.11 18.17
C GLU A 328 23.83 9.34 19.44
N ASN A 329 22.59 9.50 19.93
CA ASN A 329 22.09 8.76 21.10
C ASN A 329 21.99 7.25 20.84
N ASP A 330 21.53 6.84 19.65
CA ASP A 330 21.46 5.43 19.25
C ASP A 330 22.87 4.84 19.12
N ALA A 331 23.84 5.59 18.57
CA ALA A 331 25.24 5.18 18.51
C ALA A 331 25.90 5.06 19.91
N ALA A 332 25.54 5.93 20.85
CA ALA A 332 26.01 5.86 22.24
C ALA A 332 25.42 4.66 22.99
N ALA A 333 24.14 4.33 22.75
CA ALA A 333 23.48 3.15 23.32
C ALA A 333 24.05 1.83 22.77
N ASP A 334 24.36 1.77 21.47
CA ASP A 334 25.02 0.62 20.84
C ASP A 334 26.47 0.45 21.32
N ALA A 335 27.19 1.55 21.58
CA ALA A 335 28.52 1.51 22.17
C ALA A 335 28.50 0.98 23.62
N ALA A 336 27.47 1.30 24.40
CA ALA A 336 27.29 0.79 25.76
C ALA A 336 26.91 -0.71 25.79
N SER A 337 26.10 -1.19 24.83
CA SER A 337 25.69 -2.60 24.74
C SER A 337 26.76 -3.53 24.13
N SER A 338 27.64 -2.99 23.29
CA SER A 338 28.78 -3.72 22.72
C SER A 338 29.97 -3.82 23.68
N GLN A 339 30.07 -2.98 24.71
CA GLN A 339 31.05 -3.15 25.80
C GLN A 339 30.74 -4.34 26.72
N SER A 340 29.49 -4.79 26.81
CA SER A 340 29.11 -6.01 27.56
C SER A 340 29.23 -7.31 26.74
N SER A 341 29.40 -7.20 25.42
CA SER A 341 29.37 -8.34 24.50
C SER A 341 30.56 -8.21 23.55
N GLY A 342 31.72 -8.76 23.93
CA GLY A 342 33.01 -8.56 23.26
C GLY A 342 33.14 -9.12 21.83
N GLU A 343 32.39 -8.59 20.87
CA GLU A 343 32.62 -8.79 19.44
C GLU A 343 32.64 -7.44 18.71
N GLY A 344 33.84 -7.03 18.31
CA GLY A 344 34.07 -5.80 17.54
C GLY A 344 33.46 -5.86 16.15
N ARG A 345 32.51 -4.97 15.86
CA ARG A 345 32.10 -4.58 14.50
C ARG A 345 32.31 -3.08 14.29
N GLY A 346 33.54 -2.69 13.95
CA GLY A 346 33.92 -1.32 13.58
C GLY A 346 33.44 -0.87 12.20
N ARG A 347 32.15 -1.06 11.87
CA ARG A 347 31.58 -0.70 10.55
C ARG A 347 30.44 0.34 10.59
N GLY A 348 29.87 0.65 11.77
CA GLY A 348 28.73 1.57 11.90
C GLY A 348 29.07 3.08 11.88
N SER A 349 30.26 3.47 12.35
CA SER A 349 30.59 4.91 12.51
C SER A 349 30.85 5.64 11.18
N ARG A 350 31.47 4.98 10.18
CA ARG A 350 31.72 5.60 8.86
C ARG A 350 30.46 5.75 8.01
N SER A 351 29.46 4.86 8.14
CA SER A 351 28.20 4.99 7.39
C SER A 351 27.32 6.10 7.94
N SER A 352 27.42 6.40 9.25
CA SER A 352 26.70 7.52 9.88
C SER A 352 27.21 8.87 9.38
N LEU A 353 28.52 9.12 9.40
CA LEU A 353 29.13 10.36 8.90
C LEU A 353 28.91 10.59 7.39
N ALA A 354 29.09 9.56 6.56
CA ALA A 354 28.81 9.68 5.12
C ALA A 354 27.33 9.97 4.86
N SER A 355 26.43 9.39 5.66
CA SER A 355 25.00 9.65 5.55
C SER A 355 24.61 11.06 5.96
N LEU A 356 25.26 11.60 6.99
CA LEU A 356 25.09 12.99 7.41
C LEU A 356 25.59 13.97 6.36
N ILE A 357 26.76 13.72 5.77
CA ILE A 357 27.31 14.55 4.69
C ILE A 357 26.36 14.56 3.49
N ASP A 358 25.78 13.42 3.12
CA ASP A 358 24.84 13.34 2.00
C ASP A 358 23.52 14.08 2.30
N ILE A 359 23.00 13.99 3.52
CA ILE A 359 21.79 14.73 3.94
C ILE A 359 22.08 16.24 3.96
N MET A 360 23.21 16.64 4.54
CA MET A 360 23.66 18.04 4.52
C MET A 360 23.94 18.53 3.10
N GLY A 361 24.44 17.68 2.22
CA GLY A 361 24.64 17.97 0.79
C GLY A 361 23.32 18.19 0.06
N ALA A 362 22.32 17.33 0.30
CA ALA A 362 20.97 17.52 -0.21
C ALA A 362 20.33 18.80 0.36
N TYR A 363 20.57 19.11 1.64
CA TYR A 363 20.09 20.32 2.29
C TYR A 363 20.73 21.60 1.78
N LEU A 364 22.04 21.55 1.50
CA LEU A 364 22.75 22.62 0.83
C LEU A 364 22.22 22.84 -0.59
N GLY A 365 22.05 21.76 -1.36
CA GLY A 365 21.48 21.82 -2.71
C GLY A 365 20.07 22.40 -2.71
N PHE A 366 19.23 21.95 -1.78
CA PHE A 366 17.89 22.48 -1.54
C PHE A 366 17.91 23.98 -1.23
N THR A 367 18.76 24.41 -0.30
CA THR A 367 18.89 25.82 0.12
C THR A 367 19.38 26.72 -1.01
N ILE A 368 20.38 26.29 -1.78
CA ILE A 368 20.89 27.03 -2.94
C ILE A 368 19.80 27.19 -4.00
N THR A 369 19.00 26.15 -4.20
CA THR A 369 17.95 26.11 -5.23
C THR A 369 16.77 27.03 -4.87
N LEU A 370 16.45 27.15 -3.58
CA LEU A 370 15.33 27.95 -3.07
C LEU A 370 15.69 29.40 -2.77
N TYR A 371 16.88 29.63 -2.23
CA TYR A 371 17.33 30.93 -1.75
C TYR A 371 18.72 31.27 -2.29
N PRO A 372 18.87 31.46 -3.62
CA PRO A 372 20.17 31.75 -4.23
C PRO A 372 20.81 33.03 -3.68
N ASP A 373 20.01 33.99 -3.21
CA ASP A 373 20.47 35.31 -2.77
C ASP A 373 20.68 35.44 -1.25
N ARG A 374 20.27 34.46 -0.44
CA ARG A 374 20.40 34.54 1.04
C ARG A 374 21.65 33.80 1.54
N GLN A 375 22.75 34.53 1.63
CA GLN A 375 24.02 34.02 2.17
C GLN A 375 23.93 33.61 3.65
N ASP A 376 23.00 34.18 4.41
CA ASP A 376 22.83 33.90 5.85
C ASP A 376 22.47 32.43 6.12
N HIS A 377 21.63 31.83 5.27
CA HIS A 377 21.26 30.41 5.36
C HIS A 377 22.45 29.48 5.08
N LEU A 378 23.34 29.88 4.17
CA LEU A 378 24.59 29.16 3.86
C LEU A 378 25.62 29.26 5.00
N GLN A 379 25.74 30.43 5.63
CA GLN A 379 26.62 30.61 6.80
C GLN A 379 26.16 29.79 8.00
N VAL A 380 24.85 29.73 8.23
CA VAL A 380 24.24 28.91 9.28
C VAL A 380 24.50 27.40 9.07
N LEU A 381 24.40 26.95 7.82
CA LEU A 381 24.70 25.58 7.39
C LEU A 381 26.16 25.20 7.65
N TRP A 382 27.10 26.08 7.30
CA TRP A 382 28.53 25.86 7.52
C TRP A 382 28.96 26.04 8.99
N GLY A 383 28.30 26.91 9.75
CA GLY A 383 28.59 27.10 11.17
C GLY A 383 28.16 25.92 12.05
N SER A 384 27.12 25.18 11.64
CA SER A 384 26.59 24.02 12.39
C SER A 384 27.43 22.75 12.16
N GLY A 385 28.11 22.62 11.01
CA GLY A 385 28.98 21.47 10.71
C GLY A 385 30.41 21.56 11.24
N ALA A 386 30.75 22.65 11.94
CA ALA A 386 32.10 22.94 12.44
C ALA A 386 32.24 22.85 13.97
N GLN A 387 31.17 22.48 14.68
CA GLN A 387 31.19 22.25 16.14
C GLN A 387 31.27 20.76 16.48
#